data_AF-A0A524QZU1-F1
#
_entry.id   AF-A0A524QZU1-F1
#
_cell.length_a   1.000
_cell.length_b   1.000
_cell.length_c   1.000
_cell.angle_alpha   90.00
_cell.angle_beta   90.00
_cell.angle_gamma   90.00
#
_symmetry.space_group_name_H-M   'P 1'
#
loop_
_entity.id
_entity.type
_entity.pdbx_description
1 polymer ?
#
loop_
_entity_poly.entity_id
_entity_poly.type
_entity_poly.pdbx_seq_one_letter_code
_entity_poly.pdbx_strand_id
1 'polypeptide(L)'
;MSEDTRRDSYEERISGLTSAEFARALQTFCDKIEFGDAAQLNSCVHCGLCSDTCHYYLASGELEALPAYKLNLVSAVFKNQHTRLGKIAPALSGAEALDAEMVSRWVDSLYGRCSLCGRCALNCTLGINISRLIRLARTTLASVDLVPPELQSTVNTAVDKGNNMGIPRQEWLDTLQWLDEELQQEVSDPSAHLPIDQSNTRLFYTVNPREPKFFPLSLLATAKIFYAAGESWTFSSDYYDVTNYGLFSGDDQASGIISARLRDSMHKLRASTLVLGECGHGYNANRWEGPEWLAGAYGFEVKSILEIIADYIRQGRIKLDPSRNQKRVTLHDPCNLVRLGGIIEEQR
;
A
#
# COMPACT_ATOMS: atom_id res chain seq x y z
N MET A 1 6.78 -4.91 -26.11
CA MET A 1 6.15 -6.24 -26.31
C MET A 1 4.65 -6.01 -26.38
N SER A 2 3.95 -6.67 -27.32
CA SER A 2 2.48 -6.55 -27.41
C SER A 2 1.80 -7.11 -26.15
N GLU A 3 0.52 -6.81 -25.91
CA GLU A 3 -0.24 -7.43 -24.80
C GLU A 3 -0.36 -8.96 -24.97
N ASP A 4 -0.51 -9.44 -26.21
CA ASP A 4 -0.61 -10.87 -26.54
C ASP A 4 0.64 -11.66 -26.11
N THR A 5 1.82 -11.14 -26.47
CA THR A 5 3.11 -11.78 -26.11
C THR A 5 3.42 -11.78 -24.61
N ARG A 6 2.76 -10.93 -23.83
CA ARG A 6 2.90 -10.92 -22.36
C ARG A 6 1.98 -11.94 -21.70
N ARG A 7 0.76 -12.13 -22.23
CA ARG A 7 -0.19 -13.14 -21.74
C ARG A 7 0.40 -14.56 -21.87
N ASP A 8 1.01 -14.83 -23.03
CA ASP A 8 1.71 -16.09 -23.30
C ASP A 8 2.82 -16.37 -22.28
N SER A 9 3.65 -15.36 -21.94
CA SER A 9 4.75 -15.54 -20.98
C SER A 9 4.30 -15.92 -19.55
N TYR A 10 3.11 -15.48 -19.14
CA TYR A 10 2.61 -15.75 -17.80
C TYR A 10 1.95 -17.13 -17.71
N GLU A 11 1.21 -17.53 -18.74
CA GLU A 11 0.67 -18.89 -18.88
C GLU A 11 1.80 -19.91 -19.02
N GLU A 12 2.85 -19.60 -19.79
CA GLU A 12 4.08 -20.38 -19.86
C GLU A 12 4.73 -20.52 -18.48
N ARG A 13 4.87 -19.42 -17.73
CA ARG A 13 5.45 -19.43 -16.38
C ARG A 13 4.66 -20.31 -15.41
N ILE A 14 3.33 -20.23 -15.44
CA ILE A 14 2.44 -21.06 -14.60
C ILE A 14 2.56 -22.53 -14.99
N SER A 15 2.52 -22.84 -16.29
CA SER A 15 2.65 -24.22 -16.79
C SER A 15 4.04 -24.82 -16.50
N GLY A 16 5.07 -23.98 -16.41
CA GLY A 16 6.43 -24.36 -16.07
C GLY A 16 6.73 -24.45 -14.57
N LEU A 17 5.76 -24.25 -13.68
CA LEU A 17 5.96 -24.41 -12.25
C LEU A 17 6.35 -25.85 -11.90
N THR A 18 7.43 -25.98 -11.16
CA THR A 18 7.92 -27.28 -10.66
C THR A 18 7.18 -27.69 -9.38
N SER A 19 7.19 -28.98 -9.06
CA SER A 19 6.62 -29.48 -7.80
C SER A 19 7.24 -28.83 -6.56
N ALA A 20 8.53 -28.45 -6.62
CA ALA A 20 9.21 -27.74 -5.55
C ALA A 20 8.66 -26.32 -5.36
N GLU A 21 8.31 -25.64 -6.44
CA GLU A 21 7.70 -24.31 -6.39
C GLU A 21 6.27 -24.35 -5.85
N PHE A 22 5.45 -25.31 -6.29
CA PHE A 22 4.14 -25.53 -5.68
C PHE A 22 4.24 -25.81 -4.18
N ALA A 23 5.19 -26.65 -3.75
CA ALA A 23 5.42 -26.91 -2.34
C ALA A 23 5.84 -25.64 -1.58
N ARG A 24 6.70 -24.79 -2.15
CA ARG A 24 7.12 -23.51 -1.56
C ARG A 24 5.95 -22.51 -1.45
N ALA A 25 5.14 -22.40 -2.49
CA ALA A 25 3.93 -21.56 -2.44
C ALA A 25 2.99 -22.04 -1.34
N LEU A 26 2.72 -23.34 -1.29
CA LEU A 26 1.84 -23.94 -0.29
C LEU A 26 2.37 -23.78 1.14
N GLN A 27 3.69 -23.93 1.32
CA GLN A 27 4.34 -23.69 2.60
C GLN A 27 4.16 -22.23 3.03
N THR A 28 4.42 -21.28 2.11
CA THR A 28 4.21 -19.84 2.36
C THR A 28 2.76 -19.53 2.75
N PHE A 29 1.80 -20.13 2.04
CA PHE A 29 0.37 -19.97 2.34
C PHE A 29 0.05 -20.44 3.76
N CYS A 30 0.50 -21.64 4.14
CA CYS A 30 0.28 -22.22 5.45
C CYS A 30 0.97 -21.42 6.58
N ASP A 31 2.20 -20.94 6.35
CA ASP A 31 2.97 -20.20 7.36
C ASP A 31 2.41 -18.80 7.63
N LYS A 32 1.76 -18.20 6.63
CA LYS A 32 1.17 -16.86 6.73
C LYS A 32 -0.25 -16.83 7.27
N ILE A 33 -0.92 -17.98 7.39
CA ILE A 33 -2.27 -18.04 7.96
C ILE A 33 -2.18 -17.92 9.48
N GLU A 34 -2.79 -16.86 10.01
CA GLU A 34 -2.97 -16.69 11.44
C GLU A 34 -4.34 -17.20 11.91
N PHE A 35 -4.53 -17.27 13.23
CA PHE A 35 -5.81 -17.64 13.84
C PHE A 35 -6.99 -16.81 13.30
N GLY A 36 -6.80 -15.49 13.16
CA GLY A 36 -7.84 -14.60 12.64
C GLY A 36 -8.22 -14.90 11.19
N ASP A 37 -7.25 -15.25 10.36
CA ASP A 37 -7.47 -15.61 8.95
C ASP A 37 -8.20 -16.96 8.85
N ALA A 38 -7.79 -17.95 9.64
CA ALA A 38 -8.46 -19.25 9.71
C ALA A 38 -9.92 -19.11 10.17
N ALA A 39 -10.20 -18.28 11.18
CA ALA A 39 -11.57 -18.03 11.63
C ALA A 39 -12.41 -17.41 10.50
N GLN A 40 -11.87 -16.42 9.80
CA GLN A 40 -12.55 -15.74 8.69
C GLN A 40 -12.82 -16.66 7.49
N LEU A 41 -11.86 -17.50 7.11
CA LEU A 41 -11.98 -18.47 6.01
C LEU A 41 -13.06 -19.53 6.27
N ASN A 42 -13.40 -19.79 7.53
CA ASN A 42 -14.48 -20.68 7.95
C ASN A 42 -15.82 -19.96 8.21
N SER A 43 -15.85 -18.62 8.14
CA SER A 43 -17.03 -17.83 8.53
C SER A 43 -17.96 -17.48 7.37
N CYS A 44 -17.50 -17.55 6.11
CA CYS A 44 -18.31 -17.14 4.97
C CYS A 44 -19.60 -17.97 4.83
N VAL A 45 -20.75 -17.30 4.80
CA VAL A 45 -22.07 -17.93 4.59
C VAL A 45 -22.58 -17.81 3.15
N HIS A 46 -21.73 -17.35 2.23
CA HIS A 46 -22.04 -17.18 0.80
C HIS A 46 -23.32 -16.36 0.51
N CYS A 47 -23.62 -15.34 1.31
CA CYS A 47 -24.81 -14.50 1.14
C CYS A 47 -24.80 -13.59 -0.10
N GLY A 48 -23.66 -13.46 -0.78
CA GLY A 48 -23.53 -12.67 -2.00
C GLY A 48 -23.35 -11.16 -1.80
N LEU A 49 -23.80 -10.56 -0.69
CA LEU A 49 -23.86 -9.10 -0.44
C LEU A 49 -22.60 -8.28 -0.80
N CYS A 50 -21.42 -8.90 -0.80
CA CYS A 50 -20.19 -8.26 -1.29
C CYS A 50 -20.23 -7.89 -2.79
N SER A 51 -21.09 -8.52 -3.60
CA SER A 51 -21.30 -8.25 -5.03
C SER A 51 -21.68 -6.80 -5.28
N ASP A 52 -22.58 -6.27 -4.47
CA ASP A 52 -23.23 -4.97 -4.69
C ASP A 52 -22.29 -3.79 -4.46
N THR A 53 -21.07 -4.07 -3.99
CA THR A 53 -20.06 -3.05 -3.70
C THR A 53 -18.81 -3.20 -4.56
N CYS A 54 -18.56 -4.35 -5.17
CA CYS A 54 -17.35 -4.58 -5.94
C CYS A 54 -17.43 -3.88 -7.30
N HIS A 55 -16.62 -2.84 -7.52
CA HIS A 55 -16.64 -2.09 -8.78
C HIS A 55 -16.25 -2.93 -9.99
N TYR A 56 -15.37 -3.93 -9.84
CA TYR A 56 -15.06 -4.86 -10.94
C TYR A 56 -16.29 -5.67 -11.33
N TYR A 57 -16.98 -6.28 -10.36
CA TYR A 57 -18.19 -7.06 -10.65
C TYR A 57 -19.33 -6.18 -11.18
N LEU A 58 -19.54 -5.01 -10.59
CA LEU A 58 -20.58 -4.07 -11.07
C LEU A 58 -20.31 -3.58 -12.49
N ALA A 59 -19.05 -3.48 -12.90
CA ALA A 59 -18.68 -3.05 -14.24
C ALA A 59 -18.71 -4.19 -15.27
N SER A 60 -18.21 -5.38 -14.93
CA SER A 60 -18.09 -6.49 -15.89
C SER A 60 -19.24 -7.50 -15.84
N GLY A 61 -19.90 -7.68 -14.70
CA GLY A 61 -20.89 -8.73 -14.45
C GLY A 61 -20.30 -10.15 -14.35
N GLU A 62 -18.98 -10.30 -14.45
CA GLU A 62 -18.31 -11.59 -14.50
C GLU A 62 -18.16 -12.21 -13.11
N LEU A 63 -18.41 -13.52 -13.00
CA LEU A 63 -18.40 -14.21 -11.69
C LEU A 63 -17.03 -14.16 -11.02
N GLU A 64 -15.94 -14.18 -11.77
CA GLU A 64 -14.60 -14.18 -11.19
C GLU A 64 -14.21 -12.82 -10.58
N ALA A 65 -14.93 -11.76 -10.94
CA ALA A 65 -14.82 -10.46 -10.30
C ALA A 65 -15.51 -10.38 -8.93
N LEU A 66 -16.39 -11.33 -8.58
CA LEU A 66 -17.10 -11.33 -7.29
C LEU A 66 -16.13 -11.50 -6.11
N PRO A 67 -16.26 -10.70 -5.02
CA PRO A 67 -15.42 -10.89 -3.84
C PRO A 67 -15.63 -12.26 -3.18
N ALA A 68 -16.85 -12.79 -3.18
CA ALA A 68 -17.13 -14.15 -2.68
C ALA A 68 -16.45 -15.23 -3.53
N TYR A 69 -16.38 -15.06 -4.86
CA TYR A 69 -15.64 -15.98 -5.71
C TYR A 69 -14.15 -16.00 -5.36
N LYS A 70 -13.54 -14.82 -5.24
CA LYS A 70 -12.12 -14.67 -4.85
C LYS A 70 -11.85 -15.28 -3.48
N LEU A 71 -12.74 -15.06 -2.51
CA LEU A 71 -12.63 -15.68 -1.18
C LEU A 71 -12.72 -17.21 -1.26
N ASN A 72 -13.60 -17.74 -2.11
CA ASN A 72 -13.76 -19.18 -2.29
C ASN A 72 -12.50 -19.84 -2.88
N LEU A 73 -11.81 -19.17 -3.80
CA LEU A 73 -10.51 -19.65 -4.32
C LEU A 73 -9.50 -19.87 -3.19
N VAL A 74 -9.41 -18.92 -2.26
CA VAL A 74 -8.51 -19.00 -1.10
C VAL A 74 -9.01 -20.05 -0.09
N SER A 75 -10.31 -20.09 0.18
CA SER A 75 -10.94 -21.04 1.10
C SER A 75 -10.80 -22.49 0.63
N ALA A 76 -10.86 -22.75 -0.68
CA ALA A 76 -10.72 -24.09 -1.25
C ALA A 76 -9.33 -24.69 -0.95
N VAL A 77 -8.26 -23.91 -1.15
CA VAL A 77 -6.89 -24.31 -0.82
C VAL A 77 -6.72 -24.44 0.69
N PHE A 78 -7.26 -23.50 1.48
CA PHE A 78 -7.24 -23.60 2.94
C PHE A 78 -7.89 -24.91 3.44
N LYS A 79 -9.06 -25.27 2.94
CA LYS A 79 -9.76 -26.50 3.34
C LYS A 79 -8.96 -27.74 2.98
N ASN A 80 -8.32 -27.75 1.81
CA ASN A 80 -7.47 -28.84 1.37
C ASN A 80 -6.28 -29.06 2.33
N GLN A 81 -5.69 -27.98 2.84
CA GLN A 81 -4.52 -28.05 3.73
C GLN A 81 -4.86 -28.29 5.20
N HIS A 82 -5.95 -27.69 5.70
CA HIS A 82 -6.20 -27.59 7.15
C HIS A 82 -7.40 -28.39 7.66
N THR A 83 -8.24 -28.95 6.78
CA THR A 83 -9.42 -29.73 7.23
C THR A 83 -9.27 -31.23 6.92
N ARG A 84 -9.74 -32.09 7.81
CA ARG A 84 -9.75 -33.55 7.58
C ARG A 84 -10.61 -33.93 6.38
N LEU A 85 -11.78 -33.32 6.26
CA LEU A 85 -12.70 -33.58 5.15
C LEU A 85 -12.10 -33.12 3.81
N GLY A 86 -11.40 -31.97 3.78
CA GLY A 86 -10.72 -31.49 2.58
C GLY A 86 -9.58 -32.37 2.08
N LYS A 87 -8.96 -33.15 2.97
CA LYS A 87 -7.92 -34.13 2.60
C LYS A 87 -8.48 -35.46 2.12
N ILE A 88 -9.60 -35.92 2.69
CA ILE A 88 -10.15 -37.25 2.44
C ILE A 88 -11.22 -37.24 1.33
N ALA A 89 -12.04 -36.20 1.27
CA ALA A 89 -13.14 -36.06 0.32
C ALA A 89 -13.27 -34.61 -0.19
N PRO A 90 -12.27 -34.10 -0.95
CA PRO A 90 -12.19 -32.70 -1.37
C PRO A 90 -13.45 -32.20 -2.07
N ALA A 91 -14.05 -33.02 -2.94
CA ALA A 91 -15.27 -32.70 -3.68
C ALA A 91 -16.48 -32.39 -2.78
N LEU A 92 -16.59 -33.03 -1.59
CA LEU A 92 -17.69 -32.78 -0.66
C LEU A 92 -17.50 -31.50 0.16
N SER A 93 -16.26 -31.10 0.42
CA SER A 93 -15.94 -29.88 1.17
C SER A 93 -15.78 -28.63 0.31
N GLY A 94 -15.73 -28.80 -1.03
CA GLY A 94 -15.29 -27.76 -1.96
C GLY A 94 -13.83 -27.37 -1.73
N ALA A 95 -12.99 -28.37 -1.42
CA ALA A 95 -11.55 -28.20 -1.27
C ALA A 95 -10.87 -28.52 -2.59
N GLU A 96 -9.86 -27.73 -2.96
CA GLU A 96 -9.11 -27.88 -4.20
C GLU A 96 -7.62 -27.75 -3.88
N ALA A 97 -6.77 -28.48 -4.60
CA ALA A 97 -5.33 -28.39 -4.45
C ALA A 97 -4.82 -27.07 -5.07
N LEU A 98 -3.65 -26.61 -4.62
CA LEU A 98 -2.93 -25.52 -5.27
C LEU A 98 -2.12 -26.09 -6.45
N ASP A 99 -2.79 -26.27 -7.58
CA ASP A 99 -2.19 -26.72 -8.85
C ASP A 99 -2.13 -25.57 -9.88
N ALA A 100 -1.67 -25.87 -11.10
CA ALA A 100 -1.50 -24.87 -12.16
C ALA A 100 -2.82 -24.18 -12.55
N GLU A 101 -3.96 -24.90 -12.53
CA GLU A 101 -5.27 -24.35 -12.86
C GLU A 101 -5.74 -23.39 -11.76
N MET A 102 -5.63 -23.80 -10.49
CA MET A 102 -5.94 -22.95 -9.35
C MET A 102 -5.07 -21.70 -9.32
N VAL A 103 -3.76 -21.84 -9.58
CA VAL A 103 -2.82 -20.72 -9.66
C VAL A 103 -3.22 -19.74 -10.78
N SER A 104 -3.60 -20.24 -11.95
CA SER A 104 -4.08 -19.39 -13.05
C SER A 104 -5.33 -18.59 -12.65
N ARG A 105 -6.31 -19.25 -12.01
CA ARG A 105 -7.52 -18.60 -11.47
C ARG A 105 -7.18 -17.56 -10.41
N TRP A 106 -6.22 -17.85 -9.52
CA TRP A 106 -5.75 -16.90 -8.52
C TRP A 106 -5.12 -15.68 -9.18
N VAL A 107 -4.26 -15.84 -10.17
CA VAL A 107 -3.63 -14.72 -10.87
C VAL A 107 -4.69 -13.82 -11.51
N ASP A 108 -5.59 -14.39 -12.32
CA ASP A 108 -6.63 -13.62 -13.01
C ASP A 108 -7.55 -12.89 -12.02
N SER A 109 -8.09 -13.61 -11.04
CA SER A 109 -9.10 -13.05 -10.13
C SER A 109 -8.50 -12.15 -9.06
N LEU A 110 -7.33 -12.52 -8.52
CA LEU A 110 -6.72 -11.85 -7.38
C LEU A 110 -5.83 -10.70 -7.81
N TYR A 111 -5.21 -10.71 -9.00
CA TYR A 111 -4.52 -9.53 -9.57
C TYR A 111 -5.38 -8.79 -10.59
N GLY A 112 -5.85 -9.48 -11.62
CA GLY A 112 -6.54 -8.85 -12.77
C GLY A 112 -7.85 -8.16 -12.39
N ARG A 113 -8.57 -8.71 -11.40
CA ARG A 113 -9.92 -8.24 -11.03
C ARG A 113 -10.01 -7.67 -9.62
N CYS A 114 -8.89 -7.33 -8.97
CA CYS A 114 -8.90 -6.81 -7.61
C CYS A 114 -7.90 -5.67 -7.41
N SER A 115 -8.35 -4.57 -6.84
CA SER A 115 -7.49 -3.43 -6.47
C SER A 115 -7.11 -3.40 -4.99
N LEU A 116 -7.46 -4.45 -4.23
CA LEU A 116 -7.33 -4.51 -2.76
C LEU A 116 -7.98 -3.31 -2.04
N CYS A 117 -9.00 -2.69 -2.62
CA CYS A 117 -9.60 -1.49 -2.05
C CYS A 117 -10.34 -1.69 -0.72
N GLY A 118 -10.61 -2.93 -0.29
CA GLY A 118 -11.28 -3.24 0.99
C GLY A 118 -12.77 -2.92 1.06
N ARG A 119 -13.42 -2.51 -0.03
CA ARG A 119 -14.86 -2.18 -0.02
C ARG A 119 -15.74 -3.38 0.35
N CYS A 120 -15.34 -4.57 -0.12
CA CYS A 120 -16.02 -5.82 0.23
C CYS A 120 -15.86 -6.20 1.72
N ALA A 121 -14.74 -5.84 2.35
CA ALA A 121 -14.51 -6.08 3.77
C ALA A 121 -15.43 -5.22 4.64
N LEU A 122 -15.53 -3.92 4.35
CA LEU A 122 -16.46 -3.01 5.05
C LEU A 122 -17.93 -3.42 4.91
N ASN A 123 -18.32 -4.01 3.78
CA ASN A 123 -19.70 -4.41 3.52
C ASN A 123 -20.03 -5.83 4.01
N CYS A 124 -19.03 -6.61 4.44
CA CYS A 124 -19.28 -7.97 4.88
C CYS A 124 -20.00 -7.96 6.23
N THR A 125 -21.23 -8.45 6.26
CA THR A 125 -22.04 -8.54 7.49
C THR A 125 -21.46 -9.49 8.53
N LEU A 126 -20.54 -10.37 8.12
CA LEU A 126 -19.81 -11.27 9.03
C LEU A 126 -18.43 -10.75 9.43
N GLY A 127 -18.05 -9.55 8.99
CA GLY A 127 -16.76 -8.94 9.33
C GLY A 127 -15.54 -9.61 8.69
N ILE A 128 -15.71 -10.34 7.58
CA ILE A 128 -14.60 -10.98 6.88
C ILE A 128 -13.76 -9.93 6.16
N ASN A 129 -12.48 -9.83 6.50
CA ASN A 129 -11.50 -9.00 5.81
C ASN A 129 -11.02 -9.71 4.53
N ILE A 130 -11.89 -9.72 3.52
CA ILE A 130 -11.61 -10.36 2.23
C ILE A 130 -10.35 -9.79 1.58
N SER A 131 -10.08 -8.48 1.73
CA SER A 131 -8.86 -7.85 1.20
C SER A 131 -7.58 -8.45 1.81
N ARG A 132 -7.54 -8.72 3.12
CA ARG A 132 -6.39 -9.36 3.77
C ARG A 132 -6.18 -10.78 3.25
N LEU A 133 -7.25 -11.57 3.13
CA LEU A 133 -7.18 -12.94 2.62
C LEU A 133 -6.72 -13.00 1.15
N ILE A 134 -7.16 -12.05 0.32
CA ILE A 134 -6.66 -11.90 -1.06
C ILE A 134 -5.18 -11.50 -1.05
N ARG A 135 -4.75 -10.60 -0.15
CA ARG A 135 -3.35 -10.20 -0.03
C ARG A 135 -2.47 -11.39 0.37
N LEU A 136 -2.89 -12.22 1.32
CA LEU A 136 -2.19 -13.46 1.71
C LEU A 136 -2.01 -14.40 0.50
N ALA A 137 -3.04 -14.55 -0.32
CA ALA A 137 -2.96 -15.32 -1.55
C ALA A 137 -2.02 -14.67 -2.59
N ARG A 138 -1.95 -13.33 -2.67
CA ARG A 138 -0.93 -12.65 -3.49
C ARG A 138 0.49 -12.87 -2.96
N THR A 139 0.69 -12.88 -1.65
CA THR A 139 1.99 -13.23 -1.03
C THR A 139 2.40 -14.67 -1.37
N THR A 140 1.44 -15.58 -1.41
CA THR A 140 1.67 -16.96 -1.87
C THR A 140 2.15 -17.00 -3.31
N LEU A 141 1.49 -16.26 -4.22
CA LEU A 141 1.93 -16.16 -5.62
C LEU A 141 3.30 -15.47 -5.76
N ALA A 142 3.55 -14.41 -5.01
CA ALA A 142 4.82 -13.70 -5.01
C ALA A 142 6.00 -14.59 -4.61
N SER A 143 5.80 -15.55 -3.70
CA SER A 143 6.84 -16.49 -3.27
C SER A 143 7.39 -17.40 -4.39
N VAL A 144 6.66 -17.47 -5.51
CA VAL A 144 7.03 -18.23 -6.72
C VAL A 144 7.11 -17.35 -7.96
N ASP A 145 7.38 -16.05 -7.77
CA ASP A 145 7.58 -15.08 -8.85
C ASP A 145 6.36 -14.90 -9.77
N LEU A 146 5.16 -15.15 -9.24
CA LEU A 146 3.89 -14.93 -9.94
C LEU A 146 3.26 -13.59 -9.51
N VAL A 147 3.93 -12.50 -9.90
CA VAL A 147 3.43 -11.13 -9.78
C VAL A 147 3.35 -10.51 -11.18
N PRO A 148 2.33 -9.70 -11.51
CA PRO A 148 2.31 -8.96 -12.77
C PRO A 148 3.63 -8.20 -13.01
N PRO A 149 4.31 -8.36 -14.16
CA PRO A 149 5.66 -7.85 -14.36
C PRO A 149 5.80 -6.34 -14.17
N GLU A 150 4.81 -5.56 -14.59
CA GLU A 150 4.79 -4.10 -14.43
C GLU A 150 4.72 -3.70 -12.94
N LEU A 151 3.95 -4.46 -12.15
CA LEU A 151 3.88 -4.26 -10.71
C LEU A 151 5.19 -4.66 -10.03
N GLN A 152 5.74 -5.83 -10.37
CA GLN A 152 7.00 -6.31 -9.78
C GLN A 152 8.19 -5.41 -10.14
N SER A 153 8.25 -4.89 -11.37
CA SER A 153 9.33 -3.97 -11.77
C SER A 153 9.33 -2.67 -10.97
N THR A 154 8.16 -2.18 -10.56
CA THR A 154 8.04 -1.01 -9.68
C THR A 154 8.58 -1.33 -8.27
N VAL A 155 8.26 -2.52 -7.75
CA VAL A 155 8.78 -3.01 -6.45
C VAL A 155 10.30 -3.17 -6.50
N ASN A 156 10.82 -3.84 -7.52
CA ASN A 156 12.25 -4.04 -7.73
C ASN A 156 12.98 -2.70 -7.83
N THR A 157 12.43 -1.73 -8.57
CA THR A 157 13.02 -0.38 -8.67
C THR A 157 13.10 0.30 -7.30
N ALA A 158 12.05 0.21 -6.48
CA ALA A 158 12.07 0.75 -5.12
C ALA A 158 13.14 0.08 -4.24
N VAL A 159 13.27 -1.25 -4.31
CA VAL A 159 14.31 -2.00 -3.60
C VAL A 159 15.71 -1.62 -4.10
N ASP A 160 15.95 -1.62 -5.40
CA ASP A 160 17.29 -1.44 -5.98
C ASP A 160 17.78 0.01 -5.93
N LYS A 161 16.88 0.97 -6.12
CA LYS A 161 17.22 2.40 -6.27
C LYS A 161 16.87 3.24 -5.05
N GLY A 162 16.13 2.68 -4.08
CA GLY A 162 15.68 3.41 -2.90
C GLY A 162 14.42 4.25 -3.10
N ASN A 163 13.89 4.29 -4.33
CA ASN A 163 12.59 4.89 -4.64
C ASN A 163 11.97 4.24 -5.89
N ASN A 164 10.65 4.19 -5.96
CA ASN A 164 9.87 3.47 -6.99
C ASN A 164 10.00 4.03 -8.42
N MET A 165 10.59 5.22 -8.59
CA MET A 165 10.77 5.89 -9.88
C MET A 165 12.23 5.91 -10.35
N GLY A 166 13.14 5.36 -9.55
CA GLY A 166 14.57 5.33 -9.83
C GLY A 166 15.23 6.71 -9.91
N ILE A 167 14.66 7.72 -9.23
CA ILE A 167 15.18 9.09 -9.22
C ILE A 167 16.56 9.07 -8.57
N PRO A 168 17.62 9.50 -9.27
CA PRO A 168 18.95 9.61 -8.69
C PRO A 168 18.96 10.61 -7.53
N ARG A 169 19.80 10.34 -6.52
CA ARG A 169 19.95 11.21 -5.34
C ARG A 169 20.25 12.67 -5.72
N GLN A 170 21.10 12.89 -6.73
CA GLN A 170 21.44 14.25 -7.16
C GLN A 170 20.22 15.00 -7.72
N GLU A 171 19.41 14.34 -8.55
CA GLU A 171 18.19 14.95 -9.13
C GLU A 171 17.18 15.34 -8.04
N TRP A 172 17.07 14.52 -6.98
CA TRP A 172 16.26 14.85 -5.80
C TRP A 172 16.77 16.10 -5.08
N LEU A 173 18.09 16.15 -4.81
CA LEU A 173 18.71 17.29 -4.12
C LEU A 173 18.63 18.58 -4.94
N ASP A 174 18.84 18.50 -6.26
CA ASP A 174 18.73 19.65 -7.18
C ASP A 174 17.29 20.18 -7.18
N THR A 175 16.29 19.29 -7.18
CA THR A 175 14.87 19.68 -7.08
C THR A 175 14.58 20.39 -5.76
N LEU A 176 15.08 19.86 -4.64
CA LEU A 176 14.92 20.49 -3.33
C LEU A 176 15.60 21.86 -3.25
N GLN A 177 16.79 22.01 -3.83
CA GLN A 177 17.50 23.28 -3.86
C GLN A 177 16.71 24.33 -4.65
N TRP A 178 16.21 23.99 -5.83
CA TRP A 178 15.36 24.90 -6.59
C TRP A 178 14.11 25.31 -5.78
N LEU A 179 13.46 24.36 -5.13
CA LEU A 179 12.29 24.63 -4.28
C LEU A 179 12.62 25.49 -3.04
N ASP A 180 13.83 25.40 -2.50
CA ASP A 180 14.34 26.25 -1.42
C ASP A 180 14.36 27.73 -1.84
N GLU A 181 14.90 27.99 -3.03
CA GLU A 181 14.96 29.32 -3.64
C GLU A 181 13.56 29.87 -3.94
N GLU A 182 12.66 29.04 -4.49
CA GLU A 182 11.26 29.42 -4.73
C GLU A 182 10.52 29.75 -3.43
N LEU A 183 10.72 28.95 -2.37
CA LEU A 183 10.10 29.20 -1.07
C LEU A 183 10.51 30.57 -0.52
N GLN A 184 11.81 30.88 -0.49
CA GLN A 184 12.33 32.16 -0.01
C GLN A 184 11.73 33.35 -0.74
N GLN A 185 11.60 33.23 -2.06
CA GLN A 185 10.99 34.26 -2.90
C GLN A 185 9.50 34.44 -2.60
N GLU A 186 8.74 33.34 -2.57
CA GLU A 186 7.28 33.38 -2.40
C GLU A 186 6.83 33.81 -1.00
N VAL A 187 7.63 33.53 0.05
CA VAL A 187 7.38 34.03 1.41
C VAL A 187 8.13 35.31 1.74
N SER A 188 8.99 35.80 0.83
CA SER A 188 9.84 36.99 1.02
C SER A 188 10.67 36.94 2.30
N ASP A 189 11.22 35.77 2.61
CA ASP A 189 12.04 35.51 3.79
C ASP A 189 13.27 34.66 3.40
N PRO A 190 14.49 35.22 3.44
CA PRO A 190 15.70 34.49 3.07
C PRO A 190 16.10 33.41 4.09
N SER A 191 15.44 33.34 5.25
CA SER A 191 15.65 32.28 6.24
C SER A 191 14.69 31.09 6.09
N ALA A 192 13.73 31.17 5.16
CA ALA A 192 12.87 30.05 4.83
C ALA A 192 13.64 28.98 4.05
N HIS A 193 13.54 27.72 4.48
CA HIS A 193 14.27 26.62 3.86
C HIS A 193 13.46 25.31 3.83
N LEU A 194 13.84 24.41 2.92
CA LEU A 194 13.48 23.00 2.87
C LEU A 194 14.62 22.20 3.52
N PRO A 195 14.58 21.96 4.85
CA PRO A 195 15.64 21.28 5.57
C PRO A 195 15.88 19.85 5.06
N ILE A 196 17.15 19.49 4.88
CA ILE A 196 17.60 18.16 4.42
C ILE A 196 18.55 17.57 5.46
N ASP A 197 18.28 16.34 5.87
CA ASP A 197 19.03 15.60 6.88
C ASP A 197 19.24 16.34 8.22
N GLN A 198 18.35 17.29 8.55
CA GLN A 198 18.41 18.01 9.82
C GLN A 198 18.00 17.08 10.97
N SER A 199 18.90 16.92 11.95
CA SER A 199 18.67 16.02 13.09
C SER A 199 17.92 16.69 14.24
N ASN A 200 17.26 15.88 15.07
CA ASN A 200 16.45 16.29 16.24
C ASN A 200 15.26 17.18 15.85
N THR A 201 14.62 16.89 14.72
CA THR A 201 13.41 17.57 14.25
C THR A 201 12.16 16.90 14.79
N ARG A 202 11.02 17.60 14.77
CA ARG A 202 9.75 16.96 15.13
C ARG A 202 9.30 15.99 14.04
N LEU A 203 9.38 16.44 12.78
CA LEU A 203 8.85 15.72 11.62
C LEU A 203 9.96 15.26 10.66
N PHE A 204 9.89 14.00 10.25
CA PHE A 204 10.50 13.54 9.00
C PHE A 204 9.40 13.43 7.95
N TYR A 205 9.42 14.29 6.94
CA TYR A 205 8.42 14.31 5.87
C TYR A 205 8.87 13.42 4.70
N THR A 206 8.01 12.46 4.33
CA THR A 206 8.22 11.53 3.20
C THR A 206 7.19 11.76 2.13
N VAL A 207 7.57 11.50 0.88
CA VAL A 207 6.85 11.96 -0.31
C VAL A 207 6.72 10.85 -1.33
N ASN A 208 5.73 10.95 -2.21
CA ASN A 208 5.67 10.08 -3.36
C ASN A 208 6.72 10.55 -4.38
N PRO A 209 7.61 9.70 -4.92
CA PRO A 209 8.62 10.13 -5.90
C PRO A 209 8.02 10.73 -7.19
N ARG A 210 6.73 10.54 -7.45
CA ARG A 210 6.02 11.29 -8.49
C ARG A 210 5.97 12.80 -8.24
N GLU A 211 5.98 13.23 -6.98
CA GLU A 211 6.00 14.64 -6.62
C GLU A 211 7.26 15.34 -7.10
N PRO A 212 8.50 14.97 -6.69
CA PRO A 212 9.70 15.63 -7.22
C PRO A 212 9.84 15.50 -8.74
N LYS A 213 9.34 14.41 -9.34
CA LYS A 213 9.49 14.17 -10.78
C LYS A 213 8.49 14.93 -11.67
N PHE A 214 7.25 15.10 -11.23
CA PHE A 214 6.17 15.65 -12.07
C PHE A 214 5.39 16.78 -11.42
N PHE A 215 5.35 16.84 -10.09
CA PHE A 215 4.52 17.79 -9.35
C PHE A 215 5.31 18.49 -8.22
N PRO A 216 6.52 19.03 -8.46
CA PRO A 216 7.37 19.52 -7.37
C PRO A 216 6.75 20.70 -6.59
N LEU A 217 5.78 21.41 -7.19
CA LEU A 217 5.01 22.46 -6.51
C LEU A 217 4.12 21.93 -5.36
N SER A 218 3.80 20.63 -5.30
CA SER A 218 3.12 20.07 -4.11
C SER A 218 4.04 20.10 -2.89
N LEU A 219 5.33 19.83 -3.09
CA LEU A 219 6.35 19.91 -2.03
C LEU A 219 6.50 21.35 -1.54
N LEU A 220 6.52 22.31 -2.47
CA LEU A 220 6.53 23.74 -2.15
C LEU A 220 5.32 24.16 -1.32
N ALA A 221 4.13 23.68 -1.68
CA ALA A 221 2.90 23.95 -0.93
C ALA A 221 2.98 23.40 0.50
N THR A 222 3.49 22.18 0.70
CA THR A 222 3.71 21.62 2.04
C THR A 222 4.78 22.39 2.81
N ALA A 223 5.87 22.81 2.15
CA ALA A 223 6.92 23.61 2.78
C ALA A 223 6.38 24.97 3.27
N LYS A 224 5.52 25.64 2.48
CA LYS A 224 4.82 26.87 2.91
C LYS A 224 3.93 26.64 4.13
N ILE A 225 3.24 25.50 4.20
CA ILE A 225 2.42 25.14 5.37
C ILE A 225 3.30 24.98 6.60
N PHE A 226 4.41 24.26 6.49
CA PHE A 226 5.36 24.08 7.60
C PHE A 226 6.02 25.40 8.02
N TYR A 227 6.40 26.25 7.08
CA TYR A 227 6.89 27.59 7.34
C TYR A 227 5.86 28.44 8.10
N ALA A 228 4.62 28.51 7.60
CA ALA A 228 3.54 29.26 8.23
C ALA A 228 3.20 28.75 9.64
N ALA A 229 3.35 27.43 9.89
CA ALA A 229 3.17 26.83 11.19
C ALA A 229 4.38 26.99 12.14
N GLY A 230 5.54 27.46 11.64
CA GLY A 230 6.80 27.48 12.39
C GLY A 230 7.27 26.07 12.79
N GLU A 231 7.11 25.09 11.90
CA GLU A 231 7.38 23.68 12.20
C GLU A 231 8.86 23.31 12.13
N SER A 232 9.30 22.40 13.01
CA SER A 232 10.59 21.73 12.94
C SER A 232 10.48 20.43 12.17
N TRP A 233 10.99 20.40 10.94
CA TRP A 233 10.85 19.27 10.02
C TRP A 233 12.12 19.04 9.21
N THR A 234 12.19 17.94 8.48
CA THR A 234 13.26 17.64 7.53
C THR A 234 12.80 16.65 6.46
N PHE A 235 13.39 16.76 5.28
CA PHE A 235 13.54 15.64 4.36
C PHE A 235 14.76 14.80 4.72
N SER A 236 14.86 13.60 4.15
CA SER A 236 16.13 12.89 4.06
C SER A 236 16.68 12.98 2.65
N SER A 237 18.01 13.09 2.53
CA SER A 237 18.66 13.00 1.21
C SER A 237 18.57 11.60 0.60
N ASP A 238 18.34 10.58 1.42
CA ASP A 238 18.18 9.18 1.04
C ASP A 238 16.84 8.64 1.57
N TYR A 239 16.21 7.72 0.83
CA TYR A 239 15.01 7.00 1.29
C TYR A 239 13.85 7.92 1.74
N TYR A 240 13.50 8.90 0.92
CA TYR A 240 12.36 9.80 1.13
C TYR A 240 11.02 9.22 0.62
N ASP A 241 11.05 8.09 -0.08
CA ASP A 241 9.91 7.48 -0.76
C ASP A 241 8.92 6.88 0.25
N VAL A 242 7.71 7.44 0.30
CA VAL A 242 6.60 6.96 1.13
C VAL A 242 5.92 5.72 0.55
N THR A 243 6.08 5.45 -0.75
CA THR A 243 5.34 4.40 -1.45
C THR A 243 5.85 3.02 -1.09
N ASN A 244 4.95 2.04 -1.14
CA ASN A 244 5.32 0.64 -0.93
C ASN A 244 4.39 -0.24 -1.79
N TYR A 245 4.80 -0.48 -3.04
CA TYR A 245 4.03 -1.32 -3.97
C TYR A 245 4.06 -2.80 -3.59
N GLY A 246 4.94 -3.20 -2.67
CA GLY A 246 4.93 -4.52 -2.05
C GLY A 246 3.60 -4.85 -1.36
N LEU A 247 2.88 -3.81 -0.89
CA LEU A 247 1.49 -3.94 -0.43
C LEU A 247 0.59 -4.63 -1.46
N PHE A 248 0.72 -4.25 -2.74
CA PHE A 248 -0.12 -4.74 -3.82
C PHE A 248 0.45 -5.98 -4.50
N SER A 249 1.77 -6.12 -4.62
CA SER A 249 2.39 -7.35 -5.15
C SER A 249 2.34 -8.52 -4.16
N GLY A 250 2.08 -8.27 -2.88
CA GLY A 250 2.16 -9.29 -1.85
C GLY A 250 3.60 -9.69 -1.49
N ASP A 251 4.62 -9.01 -2.03
CA ASP A 251 6.03 -9.23 -1.71
C ASP A 251 6.37 -8.60 -0.35
N ASP A 252 6.11 -9.36 0.73
CA ASP A 252 6.35 -8.93 2.11
C ASP A 252 7.84 -8.63 2.37
N GLN A 253 8.76 -9.35 1.72
CA GLN A 253 10.20 -9.14 1.93
C GLN A 253 10.63 -7.79 1.35
N ALA A 254 10.26 -7.49 0.10
CA ALA A 254 10.52 -6.18 -0.48
C ALA A 254 9.81 -5.07 0.30
N SER A 255 8.58 -5.32 0.75
CA SER A 255 7.81 -4.39 1.58
C SER A 255 8.56 -4.05 2.87
N GLY A 256 9.10 -5.05 3.55
CA GLY A 256 9.90 -4.89 4.77
C GLY A 256 11.18 -4.09 4.53
N ILE A 257 11.89 -4.31 3.41
CA ILE A 257 13.09 -3.53 3.05
C ILE A 257 12.75 -2.05 2.86
N ILE A 258 11.66 -1.75 2.15
CA ILE A 258 11.23 -0.38 1.88
C ILE A 258 10.85 0.32 3.19
N SER A 259 10.03 -0.32 4.04
CA SER A 259 9.62 0.24 5.33
C SER A 259 10.77 0.33 6.35
N ALA A 260 11.76 -0.58 6.31
CA ALA A 260 12.96 -0.52 7.13
C ALA A 260 13.77 0.75 6.85
N ARG A 261 13.90 1.14 5.59
CA ARG A 261 14.64 2.35 5.20
C ARG A 261 14.04 3.62 5.81
N LEU A 262 12.71 3.74 5.82
CA LEU A 262 12.03 4.86 6.47
C LEU A 262 12.28 4.88 7.98
N ARG A 263 12.21 3.71 8.64
CA ARG A 263 12.54 3.56 10.06
C ARG A 263 13.99 3.94 10.35
N ASP A 264 14.91 3.47 9.52
CA ASP A 264 16.34 3.71 9.72
C ASP A 264 16.66 5.21 9.51
N SER A 265 16.03 5.87 8.53
CA SER A 265 16.08 7.32 8.36
C SER A 265 15.48 8.08 9.56
N MET A 266 14.33 7.64 10.09
CA MET A 266 13.76 8.19 11.33
C MET A 266 14.76 8.16 12.50
N HIS A 267 15.43 7.02 12.71
CA HIS A 267 16.43 6.87 13.76
C HIS A 267 17.68 7.71 13.51
N LYS A 268 18.21 7.74 12.28
CA LYS A 268 19.37 8.55 11.89
C LYS A 268 19.12 10.04 12.16
N LEU A 269 17.95 10.52 11.76
CA LEU A 269 17.54 11.92 11.91
C LEU A 269 17.08 12.24 13.34
N ARG A 270 16.80 11.23 14.17
CA ARG A 270 16.23 11.39 15.52
C ARG A 270 14.96 12.23 15.49
N ALA A 271 14.14 12.01 14.46
CA ALA A 271 12.85 12.65 14.33
C ALA A 271 11.81 11.97 15.24
N SER A 272 10.82 12.71 15.74
CA SER A 272 9.78 12.14 16.62
C SER A 272 8.58 11.54 15.88
N THR A 273 8.25 12.08 14.71
CA THR A 273 7.08 11.68 13.92
C THR A 273 7.46 11.48 12.45
N LEU A 274 7.18 10.30 11.92
CA LEU A 274 7.22 10.00 10.50
C LEU A 274 5.94 10.55 9.86
N VAL A 275 6.07 11.51 8.97
CA VAL A 275 4.95 12.06 8.21
C VAL A 275 4.93 11.42 6.84
N LEU A 276 3.89 10.62 6.61
CA LEU A 276 3.57 10.05 5.31
C LEU A 276 2.78 11.11 4.54
N GLY A 277 3.28 11.48 3.36
CA GLY A 277 2.67 12.50 2.51
C GLY A 277 1.24 12.22 2.06
N GLU A 278 0.84 12.85 0.97
CA GLU A 278 -0.48 12.75 0.34
C GLU A 278 -0.84 11.32 -0.12
N CYS A 279 0.17 10.46 -0.30
CA CYS A 279 0.01 9.13 -0.82
C CYS A 279 -0.76 8.18 0.13
N GLY A 280 -2.06 7.97 -0.13
CA GLY A 280 -2.89 7.11 0.70
C GLY A 280 -2.40 5.66 0.83
N HIS A 281 -1.87 5.04 -0.24
CA HIS A 281 -1.34 3.67 -0.14
C HIS A 281 -0.04 3.61 0.67
N GLY A 282 0.83 4.63 0.52
CA GLY A 282 2.05 4.76 1.33
C GLY A 282 1.70 4.95 2.80
N TYR A 283 0.63 5.70 3.07
CA TYR A 283 0.05 5.83 4.41
C TYR A 283 -0.35 4.48 5.01
N ASN A 284 -1.25 3.73 4.33
CA ASN A 284 -1.71 2.44 4.84
C ASN A 284 -0.57 1.44 5.00
N ALA A 285 0.30 1.33 3.99
CA ALA A 285 1.41 0.41 3.99
C ALA A 285 2.36 0.68 5.17
N ASN A 286 2.82 1.92 5.35
CA ASN A 286 3.82 2.20 6.38
C ASN A 286 3.22 2.44 7.76
N ARG A 287 1.95 2.81 7.92
CA ARG A 287 1.35 2.95 9.26
C ARG A 287 0.87 1.62 9.84
N TRP A 288 0.21 0.79 9.03
CA TRP A 288 -0.49 -0.40 9.52
C TRP A 288 0.25 -1.71 9.20
N GLU A 289 0.81 -1.84 8.00
CA GLU A 289 1.43 -3.11 7.56
C GLU A 289 2.95 -3.15 7.84
N GLY A 290 3.62 -2.00 7.82
CA GLY A 290 5.05 -1.86 8.05
C GLY A 290 5.57 -2.50 9.33
N PRO A 291 4.91 -2.34 10.49
CA PRO A 291 5.30 -3.02 11.73
C PRO A 291 5.24 -4.55 11.62
N GLU A 292 4.28 -5.08 10.87
CA GLU A 292 4.12 -6.52 10.64
C GLU A 292 5.27 -7.05 9.76
N TRP A 293 5.58 -6.38 8.65
CA TRP A 293 6.70 -6.77 7.78
C TRP A 293 8.06 -6.69 8.47
N LEU A 294 8.19 -5.79 9.44
CA LEU A 294 9.40 -5.61 10.24
C LEU A 294 9.42 -6.51 11.49
N ALA A 295 8.34 -7.25 11.76
CA ALA A 295 8.13 -8.01 12.98
C ALA A 295 8.43 -7.21 14.26
N GLY A 296 8.02 -5.93 14.29
CA GLY A 296 8.35 -5.02 15.39
C GLY A 296 7.64 -3.67 15.31
N ALA A 297 7.42 -3.07 16.48
CA ALA A 297 6.87 -1.73 16.58
C ALA A 297 7.91 -0.68 16.13
N TYR A 298 7.47 0.39 15.47
CA TYR A 298 8.35 1.48 15.07
C TYR A 298 8.97 2.24 16.24
N GLY A 299 8.25 2.38 17.36
CA GLY A 299 8.69 3.18 18.50
C GLY A 299 8.64 4.70 18.27
N PHE A 300 8.00 5.16 17.19
CA PHE A 300 7.74 6.57 16.89
C PHE A 300 6.33 6.73 16.30
N GLU A 301 5.83 7.97 16.28
CA GLU A 301 4.52 8.25 15.68
C GLU A 301 4.58 8.22 14.15
N VAL A 302 3.53 7.71 13.52
CA VAL A 302 3.36 7.73 12.07
C VAL A 302 2.07 8.45 11.74
N LYS A 303 2.14 9.61 11.09
CA LYS A 303 0.97 10.46 10.77
C LYS A 303 0.88 10.76 9.28
N SER A 304 -0.34 10.95 8.78
CA SER A 304 -0.59 11.55 7.47
C SER A 304 -0.32 13.05 7.56
N ILE A 305 0.12 13.66 6.46
CA ILE A 305 0.17 15.11 6.33
C ILE A 305 -1.18 15.79 6.65
N LEU A 306 -2.32 15.14 6.38
CA LEU A 306 -3.63 15.69 6.70
C LEU A 306 -3.87 15.80 8.22
N GLU A 307 -3.46 14.80 8.99
CA GLU A 307 -3.51 14.86 10.47
C GLU A 307 -2.65 16.01 10.98
N ILE A 308 -1.46 16.19 10.41
CA ILE A 308 -0.53 17.27 10.78
C ILE A 308 -1.13 18.66 10.49
N ILE A 309 -1.73 18.85 9.31
CA ILE A 309 -2.36 20.11 8.93
C ILE A 309 -3.57 20.41 9.82
N ALA A 310 -4.43 19.42 10.05
CA ALA A 310 -5.57 19.54 10.94
C ALA A 310 -5.14 19.93 12.37
N ASP A 311 -4.06 19.32 12.88
CA ASP A 311 -3.48 19.65 14.18
C ASP A 311 -3.03 21.12 14.23
N TYR A 312 -2.36 21.64 13.19
CA TYR A 312 -1.95 23.06 13.15
C TYR A 312 -3.13 24.04 13.18
N ILE A 313 -4.21 23.70 12.49
CA ILE A 313 -5.43 24.53 12.47
C ILE A 313 -6.10 24.50 13.85
N ARG A 314 -6.29 23.30 14.43
CA ARG A 314 -6.89 23.12 15.76
C ARG A 314 -6.10 23.81 16.86
N GLN A 315 -4.77 23.81 16.76
CA GLN A 315 -3.86 24.49 17.69
C GLN A 315 -3.76 26.01 17.46
N GLY A 316 -4.35 26.54 16.39
CA GLY A 316 -4.28 27.96 16.03
C GLY A 316 -2.91 28.41 15.50
N ARG A 317 -2.00 27.48 15.19
CA ARG A 317 -0.72 27.74 14.52
C ARG A 317 -0.93 28.22 13.09
N ILE A 318 -1.99 27.72 12.44
CA ILE A 318 -2.47 28.21 11.15
C ILE A 318 -3.89 28.74 11.33
N LYS A 319 -4.14 29.97 10.89
CA LYS A 319 -5.48 30.56 10.85
C LYS A 319 -5.93 30.64 9.40
N LEU A 320 -7.05 29.98 9.10
CA LEU A 320 -7.62 29.97 7.76
C LEU A 320 -8.53 31.18 7.55
N ASP A 321 -8.51 31.73 6.35
CA ASP A 321 -9.49 32.69 5.85
C ASP A 321 -10.42 31.98 4.85
N PRO A 322 -11.66 31.63 5.25
CA PRO A 322 -12.61 30.93 4.37
C PRO A 322 -12.94 31.71 3.09
N SER A 323 -12.80 33.04 3.11
CA SER A 323 -13.10 33.89 1.96
C SER A 323 -12.15 33.66 0.78
N ARG A 324 -10.99 33.02 1.01
CA ARG A 324 -10.00 32.73 -0.03
C ARG A 324 -10.28 31.46 -0.83
N ASN A 325 -11.18 30.59 -0.34
CA ASN A 325 -11.50 29.30 -0.95
C ASN A 325 -13.01 29.13 -1.20
N GLN A 326 -13.63 30.09 -1.90
CA GLN A 326 -15.08 30.10 -2.13
C GLN A 326 -15.56 29.12 -3.21
N LYS A 327 -14.64 28.46 -3.91
CA LYS A 327 -14.98 27.53 -4.99
C LYS A 327 -15.58 26.26 -4.39
N ARG A 328 -16.64 25.76 -5.02
CA ARG A 328 -17.17 24.43 -4.71
C ARG A 328 -16.14 23.38 -5.16
N VAL A 329 -15.80 22.46 -4.26
CA VAL A 329 -14.91 21.34 -4.52
C VAL A 329 -15.64 20.03 -4.24
N THR A 330 -15.23 18.96 -4.93
CA THR A 330 -15.66 17.59 -4.63
C THR A 330 -14.50 16.88 -3.95
N LEU A 331 -14.68 16.48 -2.69
CA LEU A 331 -13.70 15.69 -1.97
C LEU A 331 -13.73 14.24 -2.45
N HIS A 332 -12.57 13.66 -2.73
CA HIS A 332 -12.42 12.26 -3.07
C HIS A 332 -11.80 11.51 -1.89
N ASP A 333 -12.56 10.61 -1.26
CA ASP A 333 -12.11 9.78 -0.13
C ASP A 333 -11.25 8.59 -0.62
N PRO A 334 -9.91 8.63 -0.50
CA PRO A 334 -9.07 7.58 -1.02
C PRO A 334 -9.16 6.33 -0.14
N CYS A 335 -9.30 5.15 -0.75
CA CYS A 335 -9.55 3.92 0.00
C CYS A 335 -8.50 3.58 1.06
N ASN A 336 -7.21 3.79 0.78
CA ASN A 336 -6.13 3.50 1.72
C ASN A 336 -5.98 4.54 2.83
N LEU A 337 -6.51 5.76 2.63
CA LEU A 337 -6.41 6.84 3.63
C LEU A 337 -7.64 6.88 4.54
N VAL A 338 -8.84 6.76 3.96
CA VAL A 338 -10.11 6.87 4.67
C VAL A 338 -10.57 5.49 5.14
N ARG A 339 -10.81 4.57 4.21
CA ARG A 339 -11.42 3.27 4.50
C ARG A 339 -10.49 2.32 5.27
N LEU A 340 -9.23 2.26 4.88
CA LEU A 340 -8.23 1.42 5.54
C LEU A 340 -7.38 2.22 6.54
N GLY A 341 -7.27 3.53 6.33
CA GLY A 341 -6.43 4.40 7.14
C GLY A 341 -7.11 5.14 8.29
N GLY A 342 -8.44 5.31 8.24
CA GLY A 342 -9.22 5.97 9.29
C GLY A 342 -9.19 7.50 9.28
N ILE A 343 -8.57 8.14 8.28
CA ILE A 343 -8.46 9.60 8.19
C ILE A 343 -9.71 10.16 7.52
N ILE A 344 -10.75 10.43 8.32
CA ILE A 344 -12.08 10.87 7.81
C ILE A 344 -12.32 12.35 8.03
N GLU A 345 -12.16 12.84 9.26
CA GLU A 345 -12.54 14.23 9.62
C GLU A 345 -11.37 15.20 9.41
N GLU A 346 -10.13 14.76 9.53
CA GLU A 346 -8.93 15.57 9.27
C GLU A 346 -8.84 16.07 7.82
N GLN A 347 -9.48 15.38 6.88
CA GLN A 347 -9.55 15.79 5.47
C GLN A 347 -10.71 16.77 5.17
N ARG A 348 -11.61 17.02 6.13
CA ARG A 348 -12.88 17.75 5.92
C ARG A 348 -12.83 19.21 6.34
#